data_AF-A0A7S0M320-F1
#
_entry.id   AF-A0A7S0M320-F1
#
_cell.length_a   1.000
_cell.length_b   1.000
_cell.length_c   1.000
_cell.angle_alpha   90.00
_cell.angle_beta   90.00
_cell.angle_gamma   90.00
#
_symmetry.space_group_name_H-M   'P 1'
#
loop_
_entity.id
_entity.type
_entity.pdbx_description
1 polymer ?
#
loop_
_entity_poly.entity_id
_entity_poly.type
_entity_poly.pdbx_seq_one_letter_code
_entity_poly.pdbx_strand_id
1 'polypeptide(L)'
;LVMPLAGKLTIEVVSLSGGPDSAGFMDKTDPYVRVTLHDGQFDEGGVHRGEVIRTKTKNNAGGTATFNETFHINKPENMDCLRVELWDEDTISDDVKGSGDVDLDTVIQAGTGKWVTKEASLCKR
;
A
#
# COMPACT_ATOMS: atom_id res chain seq x y z
N LEU A 1 15.96 -21.07 12.69
CA LEU A 1 14.89 -21.28 11.70
C LEU A 1 13.82 -20.25 12.00
N VAL A 2 13.69 -19.21 11.17
CA VAL A 2 12.53 -18.29 11.26
C VAL A 2 11.40 -19.05 10.58
N MET A 3 10.32 -19.34 11.30
CA MET A 3 9.15 -19.98 10.68
C MET A 3 8.35 -18.90 9.95
N PRO A 4 7.87 -19.16 8.72
CA PRO A 4 7.01 -18.22 8.02
C PRO A 4 5.75 -17.98 8.85
N LEU A 5 5.45 -16.72 9.14
CA LEU A 5 4.30 -16.37 9.96
C LEU A 5 3.04 -16.37 9.09
N ALA A 6 2.10 -17.28 9.35
CA ALA A 6 0.71 -17.11 8.92
C ALA A 6 -0.12 -16.51 10.04
N GLY A 7 -1.18 -15.76 9.69
CA GLY A 7 -2.13 -15.27 10.67
C GLY A 7 -2.78 -13.94 10.29
N LYS A 8 -3.37 -13.30 11.30
CA LYS A 8 -4.07 -12.03 11.12
C LYS A 8 -3.06 -10.87 11.07
N LEU A 9 -3.09 -10.13 9.97
CA LEU A 9 -2.31 -8.92 9.77
C LEU A 9 -3.26 -7.71 9.87
N THR A 10 -2.92 -6.77 10.75
CA THR A 10 -3.61 -5.49 10.88
C THR A 10 -2.82 -4.43 10.14
N ILE A 11 -3.48 -3.71 9.23
CA ILE A 11 -2.86 -2.66 8.41
C ILE A 11 -3.60 -1.37 8.71
N GLU A 12 -2.89 -0.35 9.16
CA GLU A 12 -3.42 1.00 9.32
C GLU A 12 -2.81 1.93 8.28
N VAL A 13 -3.65 2.47 7.41
CA VAL A 13 -3.25 3.51 6.47
C VAL A 13 -3.60 4.85 7.10
N VAL A 14 -2.57 5.61 7.48
CA VAL A 14 -2.72 6.85 8.25
C VAL A 14 -2.89 8.05 7.32
N SER A 15 -1.86 8.38 6.53
CA SER A 15 -1.85 9.60 5.72
C SER A 15 -0.95 9.51 4.49
N LEU A 16 -1.16 10.46 3.59
CA LEU A 16 -0.27 10.85 2.51
C LEU A 16 0.30 12.24 2.84
N SER A 17 1.60 12.42 2.64
CA SER A 17 2.27 13.72 2.68
C SER A 17 3.26 13.85 1.53
N GLY A 18 3.34 15.04 0.92
CA GLY A 18 4.30 15.33 -0.15
C GLY A 18 4.06 14.59 -1.47
N GLY A 19 2.82 14.13 -1.72
CA GLY A 19 2.41 13.55 -2.99
C GLY A 19 2.31 14.60 -4.13
N PRO A 20 2.11 14.16 -5.38
CA PRO A 20 1.83 15.07 -6.49
C PRO A 20 0.52 15.82 -6.24
N ASP A 21 0.53 17.14 -6.48
CA ASP A 21 -0.59 18.02 -6.15
C ASP A 21 -1.53 18.29 -7.34
N SER A 22 -1.21 17.75 -8.52
CA SER A 22 -1.91 18.02 -9.77
C SER A 22 -2.08 16.73 -10.58
N ALA A 23 -3.33 16.49 -10.98
CA ALA A 23 -3.74 15.47 -11.94
C ALA A 23 -3.95 16.05 -13.36
N GLY A 24 -3.72 17.37 -13.54
CA GLY A 24 -3.95 18.09 -14.79
C GLY A 24 -4.05 19.60 -14.62
N PHE A 25 -4.49 20.34 -15.65
CA PHE A 25 -4.46 21.81 -15.70
C PHE A 25 -5.36 22.50 -14.65
N MET A 26 -6.30 21.78 -14.03
CA MET A 26 -7.19 22.35 -13.01
C MET A 26 -7.68 21.35 -11.96
N ASP A 27 -7.19 20.11 -11.99
CA ASP A 27 -7.64 19.04 -11.10
C ASP A 27 -6.53 18.64 -10.13
N LYS A 28 -6.90 18.33 -8.89
CA LYS A 28 -5.97 17.80 -7.91
C LYS A 28 -6.12 16.30 -7.88
N THR A 29 -5.07 15.63 -7.42
CA THR A 29 -5.12 14.20 -7.19
C THR A 29 -6.23 13.85 -6.20
N ASP A 30 -6.96 12.80 -6.53
CA ASP A 30 -8.00 12.09 -5.78
C ASP A 30 -7.37 10.81 -5.17
N PRO A 31 -6.51 10.93 -4.15
CA PRO A 31 -5.71 9.81 -3.72
C PRO A 31 -6.52 8.72 -3.04
N TYR A 32 -6.20 7.47 -3.37
CA TYR A 32 -6.44 6.31 -2.53
C TYR A 32 -5.19 5.43 -2.45
N VAL A 33 -5.07 4.68 -1.36
CA VAL A 33 -3.98 3.72 -1.17
C VAL A 33 -4.50 2.32 -1.43
N ARG A 34 -3.82 1.59 -2.31
CA ARG A 34 -4.04 0.16 -2.53
C ARG A 34 -2.91 -0.62 -1.86
N VAL A 35 -3.26 -1.65 -1.10
CA VAL A 35 -2.29 -2.56 -0.50
C VAL A 35 -2.54 -3.97 -1.03
N THR A 36 -1.50 -4.59 -1.56
CA THR A 36 -1.54 -5.95 -2.10
C THR A 36 -0.54 -6.82 -1.38
N LEU A 37 -1.01 -7.96 -0.86
CA LEU A 37 -0.12 -8.99 -0.33
C LEU A 37 0.49 -9.79 -1.49
N HIS A 38 1.79 -10.10 -1.44
CA HIS A 38 2.47 -10.92 -2.45
C HIS A 38 3.67 -11.68 -1.86
N ASP A 39 4.17 -12.66 -2.60
CA ASP A 39 5.27 -13.56 -2.20
C ASP A 39 6.68 -13.04 -2.57
N GLY A 40 6.78 -11.77 -2.95
CA GLY A 40 8.03 -11.16 -3.40
C GLY A 40 8.48 -11.57 -4.81
N GLN A 41 7.77 -12.49 -5.49
CA GLN A 41 8.08 -12.89 -6.86
C GLN A 41 7.31 -12.04 -7.88
N PHE A 42 8.04 -11.65 -8.93
CA PHE A 42 7.54 -10.90 -10.07
C PHE A 42 7.92 -11.69 -11.33
N ASP A 43 7.17 -12.74 -11.62
CA ASP A 43 7.47 -13.62 -12.75
C ASP A 43 6.86 -13.07 -14.06
N GLU A 44 7.24 -13.66 -15.20
CA GLU A 44 6.70 -13.30 -16.54
C GLU A 44 5.16 -13.43 -16.63
N GLY A 45 4.52 -14.16 -15.70
CA GLY A 45 3.06 -14.27 -15.55
C GLY A 45 2.40 -13.20 -14.67
N GLY A 46 3.18 -12.30 -14.06
CA GLY A 46 2.72 -11.26 -13.13
C GLY A 46 3.13 -11.50 -11.68
N VAL A 47 2.58 -10.68 -10.78
CA VAL A 47 2.79 -10.82 -9.34
C VAL A 47 1.90 -11.95 -8.82
N HIS A 48 2.43 -12.87 -8.02
CA HIS A 48 1.58 -13.78 -7.24
C HIS A 48 0.88 -12.99 -6.13
N ARG A 49 -0.32 -12.51 -6.45
CA ARG A 49 -1.10 -11.64 -5.56
C ARG A 49 -1.98 -12.48 -4.64
N GLY A 50 -1.86 -12.18 -3.35
CA GLY A 50 -2.85 -12.55 -2.34
C GLY A 50 -3.96 -11.51 -2.26
N GLU A 51 -4.42 -11.25 -1.03
CA GLU A 51 -5.51 -10.30 -0.75
C GLU A 51 -5.12 -8.86 -1.13
N VAL A 52 -6.10 -8.12 -1.68
CA VAL A 52 -5.98 -6.72 -2.07
C VAL A 52 -7.00 -5.89 -1.30
N ILE A 53 -6.55 -4.83 -0.66
CA ILE A 53 -7.40 -3.85 0.04
C ILE A 53 -7.15 -2.46 -0.54
N ARG A 54 -8.13 -1.57 -0.41
CA ARG A 54 -7.95 -0.14 -0.69
C ARG A 54 -8.66 0.73 0.33
N THR A 55 -8.10 1.91 0.57
CA THR A 55 -8.78 2.99 1.28
C THR A 55 -9.91 3.56 0.45
N LYS A 56 -10.75 4.37 1.11
CA LYS A 56 -11.61 5.31 0.40
C LYS A 56 -10.75 6.36 -0.30
N THR A 57 -11.26 6.83 -1.43
CA THR A 57 -10.71 7.96 -2.17
C THR A 57 -10.92 9.26 -1.39
N LYS A 58 -9.94 10.16 -1.49
CA LYS A 58 -10.01 11.51 -0.91
C LYS A 58 -10.08 12.52 -2.05
N ASN A 59 -11.29 12.92 -2.40
CA ASN A 59 -11.51 13.78 -3.56
C ASN A 59 -10.89 15.17 -3.36
N ASN A 60 -10.22 15.66 -4.41
CA ASN A 60 -9.55 16.93 -4.57
C ASN A 60 -8.53 17.22 -3.45
N ALA A 61 -7.85 16.18 -2.96
CA ALA A 61 -6.94 16.28 -1.81
C ALA A 61 -5.52 16.71 -2.21
N GLY A 62 -5.11 16.43 -3.46
CA GLY A 62 -3.77 16.74 -3.95
C GLY A 62 -2.68 15.95 -3.21
N GLY A 63 -1.57 16.60 -2.91
CA GLY A 63 -0.36 15.96 -2.35
C GLY A 63 -0.45 15.57 -0.87
N THR A 64 -1.61 15.77 -0.22
CA THR A 64 -1.78 15.51 1.21
C THR A 64 -3.17 14.96 1.50
N ALA A 65 -3.25 13.89 2.30
CA ALA A 65 -4.53 13.29 2.66
C ALA A 65 -4.45 12.54 3.99
N THR A 66 -5.56 12.48 4.73
CA THR A 66 -5.70 11.64 5.92
C THR A 66 -6.71 10.54 5.64
N PHE A 67 -6.28 9.29 5.77
CA PHE A 67 -7.10 8.11 5.58
C PHE A 67 -7.67 7.63 6.93
N ASN A 68 -6.78 7.30 7.88
CA ASN A 68 -7.09 6.68 9.17
C ASN A 68 -8.00 5.44 9.01
N GLU A 69 -7.62 4.56 8.09
CA GLU A 69 -8.38 3.35 7.78
C GLU A 69 -7.61 2.11 8.22
N THR A 70 -8.29 1.25 8.98
CA THR A 70 -7.73 -0.01 9.47
C THR A 70 -8.36 -1.20 8.75
N PHE A 71 -7.49 -2.08 8.25
CA PHE A 71 -7.85 -3.31 7.57
C PHE A 71 -7.30 -4.51 8.33
N HIS A 72 -7.99 -5.64 8.18
CA HIS A 72 -7.61 -6.89 8.78
C HIS A 72 -7.62 -7.96 7.70
N ILE A 73 -6.45 -8.48 7.35
CA ILE A 73 -6.31 -9.50 6.32
C ILE A 73 -5.71 -10.77 6.92
N ASN A 74 -6.01 -11.92 6.31
CA ASN A 74 -5.37 -13.17 6.68
C ASN A 74 -4.15 -13.36 5.78
N LYS A 75 -2.95 -13.29 6.37
CA LYS A 75 -1.69 -13.57 5.68
C LYS A 75 -1.45 -15.08 5.62
N PRO A 76 -1.33 -15.68 4.43
CA PRO A 76 -0.80 -17.03 4.24
C PRO A 76 0.69 -17.11 4.59
N GLU A 77 1.22 -18.33 4.79
CA GLU A 77 2.64 -18.53 5.11
C GLU A 77 3.56 -18.03 4.00
N ASN A 78 3.20 -18.22 2.73
CA ASN A 78 4.02 -17.95 1.54
C ASN A 78 3.93 -16.51 1.00
N MET A 79 3.58 -15.54 1.85
CA MET A 79 3.23 -14.19 1.43
C MET A 79 3.98 -13.16 2.26
N ASP A 80 5.11 -12.69 1.75
CA ASP A 80 6.15 -12.10 2.61
C ASP A 80 6.28 -10.59 2.43
N CYS A 81 5.55 -10.01 1.46
CA CYS A 81 5.62 -8.59 1.15
C CYS A 81 4.23 -7.96 1.03
N LEU A 82 4.12 -6.69 1.44
CA LEU A 82 3.02 -5.82 1.07
C LEU A 82 3.49 -4.79 0.05
N ARG A 83 2.87 -4.81 -1.13
CA ARG A 83 2.97 -3.73 -2.09
C ARG A 83 1.97 -2.64 -1.70
N VAL A 84 2.47 -1.45 -1.40
CA VAL A 84 1.66 -0.26 -1.13
C VAL A 84 1.75 0.65 -2.34
N GLU A 85 0.61 1.03 -2.91
CA GLU A 85 0.52 1.86 -4.10
C GLU A 85 -0.39 3.06 -3.82
N LEU A 86 0.07 4.25 -4.22
CA LEU A 86 -0.76 5.44 -4.27
C LEU A 86 -1.36 5.55 -5.66
N TRP A 87 -2.68 5.62 -5.70
CA TRP A 87 -3.48 5.78 -6.91
C TRP A 87 -4.18 7.13 -6.88
N ASP A 88 -4.42 7.67 -8.06
CA ASP A 88 -5.29 8.81 -8.33
C ASP A 88 -6.55 8.28 -9.00
N GLU A 89 -7.71 8.44 -8.35
CA GLU A 89 -8.97 7.98 -8.93
C GLU A 89 -9.43 8.99 -9.99
N ASP A 90 -9.45 8.57 -11.24
CA ASP A 90 -9.85 9.40 -12.37
C ASP A 90 -11.10 8.79 -13.03
N THR A 91 -11.94 9.62 -13.63
CA THR A 91 -13.22 9.16 -14.20
C THR A 91 -13.04 8.13 -15.35
N ILE A 92 -11.86 8.10 -15.99
CA ILE A 92 -11.59 7.27 -17.18
C ILE A 92 -10.63 6.10 -16.87
N SER A 93 -9.56 6.33 -16.11
CA SER A 93 -8.63 5.27 -15.69
C SER A 93 -7.79 5.79 -14.55
N ASP A 94 -7.80 5.08 -13.42
CA ASP A 94 -6.95 5.43 -12.29
C ASP A 94 -5.47 5.25 -12.64
N ASP A 95 -4.65 6.20 -12.20
CA ASP A 95 -3.21 6.20 -12.44
C ASP A 95 -2.42 5.92 -11.16
N VAL A 96 -1.42 5.04 -11.27
CA VAL A 96 -0.43 4.83 -10.19
C VAL A 96 0.49 6.04 -10.13
N LYS A 97 0.46 6.77 -9.01
CA LYS A 97 1.37 7.90 -8.74
C LYS A 97 2.67 7.45 -8.06
N GLY A 98 2.67 6.27 -7.47
CA GLY A 98 3.89 5.59 -7.04
C GLY A 98 3.60 4.44 -6.09
N SER A 99 4.67 3.79 -5.64
CA SER A 99 4.56 2.53 -4.92
C SER A 99 5.81 2.21 -4.13
N GLY A 100 5.68 1.41 -3.09
CA GLY A 100 6.79 0.80 -2.36
C GLY A 100 6.41 -0.56 -1.80
N ASP A 101 7.42 -1.36 -1.48
CA ASP A 101 7.24 -2.68 -0.87
C ASP A 101 7.65 -2.68 0.59
N VAL A 102 6.86 -3.36 1.42
CA VAL A 102 7.13 -3.59 2.84
C VAL A 102 7.38 -5.09 3.04
N ASP A 103 8.62 -5.43 3.37
CA ASP A 103 9.02 -6.76 3.81
C ASP A 103 8.45 -7.05 5.22
N LEU A 104 7.57 -8.05 5.28
CA LEU A 104 6.87 -8.45 6.51
C LEU A 104 7.78 -9.19 7.49
N ASP A 105 8.86 -9.81 7.07
CA ASP A 105 9.81 -10.45 7.99
C ASP A 105 10.45 -9.41 8.91
N THR A 106 10.69 -8.19 8.40
CA THR A 106 11.18 -7.08 9.23
C THR A 106 10.15 -6.62 10.28
N VAL A 107 8.86 -6.72 9.97
CA VAL A 107 7.77 -6.37 10.88
C VAL A 107 7.65 -7.40 12.00
N ILE A 108 7.79 -8.68 11.64
CA ILE A 108 7.68 -9.80 12.58
C ILE A 108 8.85 -9.81 13.56
N GLN A 109 10.07 -9.51 13.10
CA GLN A 109 11.26 -9.39 13.96
C GLN A 109 11.15 -8.28 15.01
N ALA A 110 10.36 -7.23 14.75
CA ALA A 110 10.09 -6.20 15.74
C ALA A 110 9.26 -6.74 16.94
N GLY A 111 8.51 -7.82 16.74
CA GLY A 111 7.69 -8.51 17.73
C GLY A 111 6.19 -8.27 17.54
N THR A 112 5.37 -9.29 17.83
CA THR A 112 3.89 -9.22 17.78
C THR A 112 3.35 -8.08 18.64
N GLY A 113 2.41 -7.30 18.09
CA GLY A 113 1.79 -6.16 18.78
C GLY A 113 2.57 -4.85 18.69
N LYS A 114 3.65 -4.79 17.89
CA LYS A 114 4.33 -3.52 17.56
C LYS A 114 3.92 -3.02 16.19
N TRP A 115 3.66 -1.72 16.12
CA TRP A 115 3.49 -1.01 14.86
C TRP A 115 4.86 -0.75 14.23
N VAL A 116 5.01 -1.11 12.96
CA VAL A 116 6.16 -0.71 12.15
C VAL A 116 5.68 0.30 11.13
N THR A 117 6.11 1.54 11.29
CA THR A 117 5.85 2.60 10.32
C THR A 117 6.85 2.49 9.19
N LYS A 118 6.35 2.37 7.95
CA LYS A 118 7.16 2.43 6.74
C LYS A 118 6.65 3.56 5.87
N GLU A 119 7.57 4.42 5.44
CA GLU A 119 7.30 5.40 4.39
C GLU A 119 7.52 4.71 3.04
N ALA A 120 6.49 4.64 2.22
CA ALA A 120 6.63 4.26 0.82
C ALA A 120 7.00 5.51 0.02
N SER A 121 8.24 5.60 -0.43
CA SER A 121 8.65 6.69 -1.33
C SER A 121 8.17 6.41 -2.74
N LEU A 122 7.34 7.30 -3.29
CA LEU A 122 6.88 7.22 -4.68
C LEU A 122 8.11 7.41 -5.59
N CYS A 123 8.49 6.38 -6.35
CA CYS A 123 9.49 6.56 -7.41
C CYS A 123 8.94 7.54 -8.45
N LYS A 124 9.61 8.68 -8.63
CA LYS A 124 9.41 9.53 -9.80
C LYS A 124 9.83 8.70 -11.03
N ARG A 125 8.90 8.45 -11.95
CA ARG A 125 9.26 8.00 -13.30
C ARG A 125 10.01 9.10 -14.03
#